data_AF-A0A1Q4DWX1-F1
#
_entry.id   AF-A0A1Q4DWX1-F1
#
_cell.length_a   1.000
_cell.length_b   1.000
_cell.length_c   1.000
_cell.angle_alpha   90.00
_cell.angle_beta   90.00
_cell.angle_gamma   90.00
#
_symmetry.space_group_name_H-M   'P 1'
#
loop_
_entity.id
_entity.type
_entity.pdbx_description
1 polymer ?
#
loop_
_entity_poly.entity_id
_entity_poly.type
_entity_poly.pdbx_seq_one_letter_code
_entity_poly.pdbx_strand_id
1 'polypeptide(L)'
;MPRIARIACHAGCRTDAARRTHHDRLLAVETDPDAVLELFDLAVTWHELEYDDEVLVAPARWPEFAERHRWRAPDRVERLFGLAVDIALRAQPAPAAAPLSMAAGSGICPTLVGPSPATARATHLSLAPRP
;
A
#
# COMPACT_ATOMS: atom_id res chain seq x y z
N MET A 1 29.04 3.83 6.60
CA MET A 1 29.26 5.27 6.33
C MET A 1 27.94 6.02 6.57
N PRO A 2 27.81 6.98 7.52
CA PRO A 2 26.57 7.76 7.65
C PRO A 2 26.86 9.26 7.83
N ARG A 3 27.20 9.97 6.74
CA ARG A 3 27.39 11.44 6.78
C ARG A 3 26.36 12.22 5.95
N ILE A 4 25.57 11.53 5.11
CA ILE A 4 24.64 12.15 4.16
C ILE A 4 23.29 12.47 4.81
N ALA A 5 22.78 11.62 5.71
CA ALA A 5 21.47 11.79 6.35
C ALA A 5 21.29 13.15 7.06
N ARG A 6 22.37 13.69 7.65
CA ARG A 6 22.30 14.93 8.44
C ARG A 6 22.09 16.20 7.61
N ILE A 7 22.25 16.16 6.28
CA ILE A 7 22.08 17.31 5.37
C ILE A 7 20.65 17.41 4.84
N ALA A 8 19.91 16.30 4.79
CA ALA A 8 18.55 16.23 4.26
C ALA A 8 17.48 16.75 5.24
N CYS A 9 17.79 16.83 6.55
CA CYS A 9 16.86 17.33 7.56
C CYS A 9 16.64 18.84 7.44
N HIS A 10 15.37 19.29 7.41
CA HIS A 10 15.05 20.70 7.63
C HIS A 10 15.27 21.10 9.10
N ALA A 11 15.37 22.41 9.35
CA ALA A 11 15.63 23.00 10.68
C ALA A 11 14.57 22.67 11.77
N GLY A 12 13.47 22.00 11.41
CA GLY A 12 12.44 21.52 12.33
C GLY A 12 12.34 20.00 12.49
N CYS A 13 13.22 19.23 11.85
CA CYS A 13 13.21 17.77 11.95
C CYS A 13 13.64 17.33 13.36
N ARG A 14 12.67 16.93 14.18
CA ARG A 14 12.89 16.34 15.50
C ARG A 14 12.73 14.83 15.42
N THR A 15 13.83 14.14 15.15
CA THR A 15 13.88 12.68 15.18
C THR A 15 14.15 12.22 16.61
N ASP A 16 13.23 11.46 17.19
CA ASP A 16 13.44 10.79 18.48
C ASP A 16 14.64 9.82 18.36
N ALA A 17 15.40 9.66 19.44
CA ALA A 17 16.47 8.67 19.51
C ALA A 17 15.96 7.26 19.18
N ALA A 18 14.76 6.90 19.63
CA ALA A 18 14.16 5.59 19.38
C ALA A 18 13.92 5.30 17.88
N ARG A 19 13.58 6.33 17.09
CA ARG A 19 13.25 6.19 15.65
C ARG A 19 14.39 6.53 14.72
N ARG A 20 15.57 6.90 15.25
CA ARG A 20 16.66 7.47 14.46
C ARG A 20 17.14 6.54 13.35
N THR A 21 17.29 5.26 13.66
CA THR A 21 17.75 4.27 12.68
C THR A 21 16.79 4.16 11.51
N HIS A 22 15.48 4.07 11.78
CA HIS A 22 14.48 4.00 10.74
C HIS A 22 14.38 5.30 9.95
N HIS A 23 14.45 6.46 10.63
CA HIS A 23 14.51 7.77 9.98
C HIS A 23 15.69 7.90 9.01
N ASP A 24 16.89 7.49 9.42
CA ASP A 24 18.08 7.52 8.56
C ASP A 24 17.92 6.59 7.35
N ARG A 25 17.24 5.44 7.51
CA ARG A 25 16.91 4.53 6.40
C ARG A 25 15.90 5.14 5.43
N LEU A 26 14.86 5.79 5.94
CA LEU A 26 13.91 6.53 5.11
C LEU A 26 14.56 7.68 4.33
N LEU A 27 15.61 8.30 4.86
CA LEU A 27 16.41 9.29 4.11
C LEU A 27 17.27 8.65 3.02
N ALA A 28 17.72 7.41 3.20
CA ALA A 28 18.61 6.74 2.27
C ALA A 28 17.93 6.36 0.94
N VAL A 29 16.58 6.28 0.90
CA VAL A 29 15.79 5.89 -0.28
C VAL A 29 16.09 6.72 -1.54
N GLU A 30 16.60 7.94 -1.39
CA GLU A 30 16.99 8.76 -2.54
C GLU A 30 18.22 8.22 -3.27
N THR A 31 19.16 7.64 -2.54
CA THR A 31 20.52 7.32 -3.04
C THR A 31 20.90 5.86 -2.93
N ASP A 32 20.15 5.08 -2.15
CA ASP A 32 20.44 3.69 -1.83
C ASP A 32 19.29 2.78 -2.31
N PRO A 33 19.52 1.96 -3.35
CA PRO A 33 18.53 1.00 -3.82
C PRO A 33 18.09 -0.01 -2.76
N ASP A 34 18.98 -0.41 -1.85
CA ASP A 34 18.63 -1.36 -0.79
C ASP A 34 17.65 -0.73 0.20
N ALA A 35 17.79 0.57 0.48
CA ALA A 35 16.82 1.31 1.29
C ALA A 35 15.44 1.42 0.62
N VAL A 36 15.38 1.43 -0.72
CA VAL A 36 14.10 1.37 -1.46
C VAL A 36 13.45 0.00 -1.32
N LEU A 37 14.24 -1.08 -1.42
CA LEU A 37 13.74 -2.43 -1.19
C LEU A 37 13.24 -2.60 0.25
N GLU A 38 14.00 -2.13 1.24
CA GLU A 38 13.60 -2.12 2.65
C GLU A 38 12.29 -1.34 2.87
N LEU A 39 12.10 -0.19 2.20
CA LEU A 39 10.85 0.58 2.26
C LEU A 39 9.66 -0.24 1.74
N PHE A 40 9.81 -0.92 0.60
CA PHE A 40 8.73 -1.71 0.03
C PHE A 40 8.46 -3.00 0.81
N ASP A 41 9.50 -3.66 1.32
CA ASP A 41 9.36 -4.81 2.20
C ASP A 41 8.57 -4.45 3.46
N LEU A 42 8.93 -3.32 4.10
CA LEU A 42 8.19 -2.77 5.23
C LEU A 42 6.74 -2.42 4.86
N ALA A 43 6.51 -1.87 3.67
CA ALA A 43 5.16 -1.55 3.21
C ALA A 43 4.30 -2.81 3.05
N VAL A 44 4.82 -3.87 2.43
CA VAL A 44 4.09 -5.13 2.22
C VAL A 44 3.78 -5.80 3.56
N THR A 45 4.78 -5.86 4.44
CA THR A 45 4.68 -6.56 5.73
C THR A 45 4.00 -5.73 6.81
N TRP A 46 3.66 -4.45 6.55
CA TRP A 46 3.14 -3.52 7.57
C TRP A 46 1.99 -4.08 8.41
N HIS A 47 1.08 -4.83 7.78
CA HIS A 47 -0.10 -5.40 8.43
C HIS A 47 0.20 -6.64 9.31
N GLU A 48 1.37 -7.24 9.16
CA GLU A 48 1.86 -8.38 9.95
C GLU A 48 2.60 -7.93 11.21
N LEU A 49 2.89 -6.63 11.31
CA LEU A 49 3.74 -6.08 12.37
C LEU A 49 2.94 -5.84 13.65
N GLU A 50 3.33 -6.54 14.72
CA GLU A 50 2.91 -6.25 16.10
C GLU A 50 3.82 -5.20 16.75
N TYR A 51 4.11 -4.09 16.04
CA TYR A 51 5.04 -3.08 16.55
C TYR A 51 4.37 -2.03 17.44
N ASP A 52 5.14 -1.60 18.45
CA ASP A 52 4.91 -0.36 19.16
C ASP A 52 5.18 0.82 18.20
N ASP A 53 4.18 1.68 18.01
CA ASP A 53 4.26 2.88 17.17
C ASP A 53 5.44 3.78 17.54
N GLU A 54 6.08 3.58 18.71
CA GLU A 54 7.23 4.32 19.20
C GLU A 54 8.53 4.18 18.40
N VAL A 55 8.74 3.08 17.64
CA VAL A 55 10.04 2.82 16.97
C VAL A 55 10.03 3.09 15.46
N LEU A 56 8.87 2.94 14.81
CA LEU A 56 8.73 3.11 13.36
C LEU A 56 7.93 4.36 12.99
N VAL A 57 8.06 4.78 11.73
CA VAL A 57 7.18 5.81 11.16
C VAL A 57 6.10 5.07 10.40
N ALA A 58 4.85 5.20 10.85
CA ALA A 58 3.72 4.55 10.18
C ALA A 58 3.56 5.02 8.73
N PRO A 59 3.08 4.17 7.80
CA PRO A 59 2.89 4.50 6.40
C PRO A 59 2.08 5.77 6.17
N ALA A 60 1.04 6.01 6.97
CA ALA A 60 0.24 7.23 6.90
C ALA A 60 1.04 8.53 7.07
N ARG A 61 2.24 8.46 7.67
CA ARG A 61 3.14 9.61 7.91
C ARG A 61 4.30 9.69 6.93
N TRP A 62 4.44 8.73 6.02
CA TRP A 62 5.49 8.76 4.99
C TRP A 62 5.37 9.93 4.00
N PRO A 63 4.17 10.37 3.57
CA PRO A 63 4.06 11.57 2.72
C PRO A 63 4.52 12.83 3.46
N GLU A 64 4.07 13.02 4.70
CA GLU A 64 4.55 14.11 5.59
C GLU A 64 6.07 14.04 5.79
N PHE A 65 6.61 12.82 5.91
CA PHE A 65 8.05 12.61 5.98
C PHE A 65 8.75 13.11 4.71
N ALA A 66 8.26 12.75 3.52
CA ALA A 66 8.83 13.22 2.26
C ALA A 66 8.78 14.75 2.16
N GLU A 67 7.65 15.39 2.49
CA GLU A 67 7.50 16.85 2.43
C GLU A 67 8.44 17.60 3.38
N ARG A 68 8.77 17.00 4.53
CA ARG A 68 9.56 17.63 5.59
C ARG A 68 11.07 17.52 5.41
N HIS A 69 11.55 16.84 4.37
CA HIS A 69 12.97 16.62 4.09
C HIS A 69 13.41 17.23 2.76
N ARG A 70 14.70 17.57 2.66
CA ARG A 70 15.32 18.09 1.44
C ARG A 70 15.80 16.93 0.59
N TRP A 71 15.31 16.89 -0.64
CA TRP A 71 15.67 15.89 -1.65
C TRP A 71 16.33 16.55 -2.85
N ARG A 72 17.28 15.86 -3.46
CA ARG A 72 17.84 16.22 -4.77
C ARG A 72 16.84 15.96 -5.90
N ALA A 73 16.02 14.92 -5.78
CA ALA A 73 15.01 14.51 -6.76
C ALA A 73 13.63 14.36 -6.10
N PRO A 74 12.96 15.48 -5.74
CA PRO A 74 11.72 15.46 -4.96
C PRO A 74 10.62 14.63 -5.63
N ASP A 75 10.38 14.80 -6.93
CA ASP A 75 9.36 14.04 -7.67
C ASP A 75 9.60 12.52 -7.63
N ARG A 76 10.87 12.08 -7.58
CA ARG A 76 11.18 10.66 -7.47
C ARG A 76 10.85 10.15 -6.07
N VAL A 77 11.23 10.91 -5.04
CA VAL A 77 11.01 10.53 -3.64
C VAL A 77 9.52 10.53 -3.32
N GLU A 78 8.76 11.52 -3.80
CA GLU A 78 7.30 11.56 -3.66
C GLU A 78 6.63 10.32 -4.26
N ARG A 79 7.03 9.91 -5.47
CA ARG A 79 6.52 8.67 -6.09
C ARG A 79 6.88 7.42 -5.31
N LEU A 80 8.09 7.32 -4.78
CA LEU A 80 8.53 6.16 -4.00
C LEU A 80 7.70 6.02 -2.72
N PHE A 81 7.58 7.10 -1.95
CA PHE A 81 6.77 7.08 -0.73
C PHE A 81 5.28 6.90 -1.03
N GLY A 82 4.75 7.54 -2.07
CA GLY A 82 3.36 7.34 -2.51
C GLY A 82 3.05 5.89 -2.85
N LEU A 83 3.93 5.24 -3.62
CA LEU A 83 3.78 3.81 -3.95
C LEU A 83 3.86 2.93 -2.70
N ALA A 84 4.79 3.21 -1.79
CA ALA A 84 4.93 2.46 -0.55
C ALA A 84 3.68 2.59 0.33
N VAL A 85 3.08 3.79 0.42
CA VAL A 85 1.80 4.00 1.12
C VAL A 85 0.67 3.20 0.47
N ASP A 86 0.55 3.25 -0.86
CA ASP A 86 -0.45 2.48 -1.60
C ASP A 86 -0.32 0.98 -1.33
N ILE A 87 0.90 0.45 -1.28
CA ILE A 87 1.16 -0.95 -0.95
C ILE A 87 0.68 -1.22 0.48
N ALA A 88 1.12 -0.45 1.46
CA ALA A 88 0.84 -0.70 2.87
C ALA A 88 -0.65 -0.63 3.21
N LEU A 89 -1.39 0.32 2.61
CA LEU A 89 -2.82 0.49 2.86
C LEU A 89 -3.68 -0.57 2.15
N ARG A 90 -3.18 -1.14 1.05
CA ARG A 90 -3.90 -2.16 0.27
C ARG A 90 -3.51 -3.60 0.62
N ALA A 91 -2.39 -3.80 1.32
CA ALA A 91 -1.91 -5.12 1.73
C ALA A 91 -2.77 -5.80 2.81
N GLN A 92 -4.00 -5.33 3.07
CA GLN A 92 -4.90 -6.00 4.00
C GLN A 92 -5.18 -7.43 3.51
N PRO A 93 -4.96 -8.45 4.36
CA PRO A 93 -5.27 -9.81 4.00
C PRO A 93 -6.78 -9.90 3.74
N ALA A 94 -7.15 -10.51 2.61
CA ALA A 94 -8.54 -10.85 2.35
C ALA A 94 -9.08 -11.61 3.57
N PRO A 95 -10.28 -11.29 4.09
CA PRO A 95 -10.82 -11.97 5.24
C PRO A 95 -10.78 -13.48 4.95
N ALA A 96 -10.07 -14.22 5.79
CA ALA A 96 -9.97 -15.67 5.67
C ALA A 96 -11.40 -16.19 5.51
N ALA A 97 -11.70 -16.79 4.36
CA ALA A 97 -12.98 -17.44 4.16
C ALA A 97 -13.15 -18.39 5.34
N ALA A 98 -14.14 -18.12 6.19
CA ALA A 98 -14.45 -18.97 7.32
C ALA A 98 -14.41 -20.43 6.81
N PRO A 99 -13.70 -21.34 7.47
CA PRO A 99 -13.64 -22.72 7.00
C PRO A 99 -15.09 -23.15 6.81
N LEU A 100 -15.44 -23.53 5.58
CA LEU A 100 -16.70 -24.17 5.29
C LEU A 100 -16.76 -25.35 6.24
N SER A 101 -17.51 -25.18 7.33
CA SER A 101 -17.72 -26.21 8.33
C SER A 101 -18.11 -27.46 7.55
N MET A 102 -17.30 -28.51 7.66
CA MET A 102 -17.55 -29.77 6.99
C MET A 102 -18.90 -30.32 7.45
N ALA A 103 -19.96 -29.93 6.76
CA ALA A 103 -21.19 -30.68 6.70
C ALA A 103 -20.90 -31.84 5.74
N ALA A 104 -20.43 -32.95 6.31
CA ALA A 104 -20.45 -34.24 5.64
C ALA A 104 -21.89 -34.52 5.19
N GLY A 105 -22.12 -34.53 3.88
CA GLY A 105 -23.48 -34.75 3.36
C GLY A 105 -23.58 -34.65 1.85
N SER A 106 -23.15 -35.73 1.17
CA SER A 106 -23.46 -36.12 -0.21
C SER A 106 -23.13 -35.14 -1.34
N GLY A 107 -22.37 -35.63 -2.31
CA GLY A 107 -21.77 -34.84 -3.37
C GLY A 107 -22.76 -34.11 -4.26
N ILE A 108 -22.42 -32.86 -4.56
CA ILE A 108 -22.60 -32.19 -5.85
C ILE A 108 -21.39 -31.26 -5.96
N CYS A 109 -20.51 -31.46 -6.95
CA CYS A 109 -19.53 -30.44 -7.30
C CYS A 109 -20.29 -29.24 -7.89
N PRO A 110 -20.28 -28.04 -7.31
CA PRO A 110 -20.79 -26.89 -8.00
C PRO A 110 -19.77 -26.53 -9.08
N THR A 111 -20.08 -26.88 -10.32
CA THR A 111 -19.43 -26.33 -11.50
C THR A 111 -19.36 -24.81 -11.34
N LEU A 112 -18.16 -24.25 -11.50
CA LEU A 112 -17.89 -22.82 -11.62
C LEU A 112 -18.89 -22.18 -12.59
N VAL A 113 -19.92 -21.52 -12.05
CA VAL A 113 -20.76 -20.61 -12.83
C VAL A 113 -19.93 -19.35 -13.02
N GLY A 114 -19.21 -19.29 -14.15
CA GLY A 114 -18.72 -18.01 -14.67
C GLY A 114 -19.89 -17.05 -14.89
N PRO A 115 -19.68 -15.72 -14.84
CA PRO A 115 -20.74 -14.77 -15.10
C PRO A 115 -21.25 -14.96 -16.53
N SER A 116 -22.45 -15.52 -16.67
CA SER A 116 -23.17 -15.58 -17.94
C SER A 116 -23.57 -14.16 -18.32
N PRO A 117 -23.18 -13.63 -19.51
CA PRO A 117 -23.79 -12.43 -20.04
C PRO A 117 -25.18 -12.84 -20.55
N ALA A 118 -26.18 -12.72 -19.67
CA ALA A 118 -27.58 -12.88 -20.06
C ALA A 118 -27.92 -11.79 -21.09
N THR A 119 -27.89 -12.23 -22.33
CA THR A 119 -28.45 -11.57 -23.50
C THR A 119 -29.96 -11.43 -23.27
N ALA A 120 -30.41 -10.27 -22.81
CA ALA A 120 -31.82 -9.91 -22.91
C ALA A 120 -32.10 -9.54 -24.37
N ARG A 121 -32.62 -10.51 -25.12
CA ARG A 121 -33.04 -10.37 -26.50
C ARG A 121 -34.33 -9.55 -26.59
N ALA A 122 -34.39 -8.74 -27.64
CA ALA A 122 -35.45 -7.80 -27.98
C ALA A 122 -36.86 -8.39 -28.03
N THR A 123 -37.84 -7.57 -27.62
CA THR A 123 -39.21 -7.63 -28.12
C THR A 123 -39.52 -6.29 -28.81
N HIS A 124 -39.77 -6.35 -30.12
CA HIS A 124 -40.27 -5.26 -30.96
C HIS A 124 -41.64 -4.76 -30.49
N LEU A 125 -41.94 -3.46 -30.61
CA LEU A 125 -43.12 -2.97 -31.35
C LEU A 125 -43.10 -1.43 -31.60
N SER A 126 -43.08 -1.09 -32.89
CA SER A 126 -43.69 0.06 -33.64
C SER A 126 -43.44 1.56 -33.35
N LEU A 127 -42.93 2.23 -34.41
CA LEU A 127 -43.28 3.55 -35.03
C LEU A 127 -44.45 4.35 -34.38
N ALA A 128 -44.49 5.69 -34.26
CA ALA A 128 -44.11 6.80 -35.17
C ALA A 128 -44.05 8.19 -34.42
N PRO A 129 -44.14 9.39 -35.06
CA PRO A 129 -43.10 10.45 -35.03
C PRO A 129 -43.42 11.70 -34.18
N ARG A 130 -42.41 12.58 -34.09
CA ARG A 130 -42.38 13.89 -33.40
C ARG A 130 -43.38 14.91 -34.00
N PRO A 131 -43.89 15.87 -33.22
CA PRO A 131 -44.20 17.21 -33.71
C PRO A 131 -42.95 18.09 -33.82
#